data_AF-A0A379KQ08-F1
#
_entry.id   AF-A0A379KQ08-F1
#
_cell.length_a   1.000
_cell.length_b   1.000
_cell.length_c   1.000
_cell.angle_alpha   90.00
_cell.angle_beta   90.00
_cell.angle_gamma   90.00
#
_symmetry.space_group_name_H-M   'P 1'
#
loop_
_entity.id
_entity.type
_entity.pdbx_description
1 polymer ?
#
loop_
_entity_poly.entity_id
_entity_poly.type
_entity_poly.pdbx_seq_one_letter_code
_entity_poly.pdbx_strand_id
1 'polypeptide(L)'
;MKRRVLGVVLISVAGMANAGIPLVNATCPGGIEVHADEGGPVYINAKEAKLKKFSDAYYEAKGDGVTVSIMVNPDESVGVSYTGKGRANGVCEVAEQD
;
A
#
# COMPACT_ATOMS: atom_id res chain seq x y z
N MET A 1 31.30 12.92 44.54
CA MET A 1 31.25 12.88 43.06
C MET A 1 31.42 11.43 42.61
N LYS A 2 30.36 10.76 42.12
CA LYS A 2 30.48 9.49 41.39
C LYS A 2 29.57 9.53 40.17
N ARG A 3 30.17 9.12 39.06
CA ARG A 3 29.87 9.38 37.66
C ARG A 3 28.58 8.67 37.22
N ARG A 4 27.76 9.37 36.43
CA ARG A 4 26.57 8.83 35.77
C ARG A 4 26.95 7.81 34.69
N VAL A 5 26.12 6.80 34.50
CA VAL A 5 25.96 6.11 33.22
C VAL A 5 24.46 6.02 32.96
N LEU A 6 23.96 6.87 32.06
CA LEU A 6 22.62 6.71 31.48
C LEU A 6 22.72 5.52 30.51
N GLY A 7 21.92 4.48 30.76
CA GLY A 7 21.75 3.38 29.82
C GLY A 7 20.98 3.85 28.59
N VAL A 8 21.60 3.73 27.41
CA VAL A 8 20.93 3.96 26.12
C VAL A 8 20.06 2.74 25.83
N VAL A 9 18.74 2.91 25.90
CA VAL A 9 17.77 1.91 25.43
C VAL A 9 17.63 2.10 23.92
N LEU A 10 18.23 1.20 23.14
CA LEU A 10 18.00 1.07 21.71
C LEU A 10 16.67 0.35 21.51
N ILE A 11 15.59 1.11 21.24
CA ILE A 11 14.32 0.54 20.80
C ILE A 11 14.47 0.18 19.32
N SER A 12 14.70 -1.10 19.05
CA SER A 12 14.67 -1.64 17.70
C SER A 12 13.22 -1.73 17.24
N VAL A 13 12.79 -0.84 16.36
CA VAL A 13 11.51 -0.98 15.65
C VAL A 13 11.72 -2.09 14.61
N ALA A 14 11.25 -3.30 14.92
CA ALA A 14 11.20 -4.38 13.95
C ALA A 14 10.07 -4.06 12.96
N GLY A 15 10.41 -3.58 11.77
CA GLY A 15 9.44 -3.43 10.69
C GLY A 15 8.96 -4.82 10.27
N MET A 16 7.64 -5.06 10.34
CA MET A 16 7.04 -6.28 9.83
C MET A 16 7.20 -6.28 8.31
N ALA A 17 8.12 -7.09 7.80
CA ALA A 17 8.32 -7.26 6.37
C ALA A 17 7.14 -8.08 5.81
N ASN A 18 6.10 -7.39 5.34
CA ASN A 18 4.99 -8.00 4.63
C ASN A 18 5.49 -8.51 3.26
N ALA A 19 5.65 -9.83 3.14
CA ALA A 19 6.22 -10.46 1.94
C ALA A 19 5.30 -10.37 0.71
N GLY A 20 4.00 -10.13 0.92
CA GLY A 20 2.98 -9.97 -0.11
C GLY A 20 2.34 -8.58 -0.11
N ILE A 21 1.48 -8.33 -1.11
CA ILE A 21 0.63 -7.15 -1.11
C ILE A 21 -0.26 -7.15 0.15
N PRO A 22 -0.44 -6.02 0.85
CA PRO A 22 -1.39 -5.96 1.96
C PRO A 22 -2.83 -6.18 1.49
N LEU A 23 -3.71 -6.46 2.43
CA LEU A 23 -5.15 -6.31 2.21
C LEU A 23 -5.45 -4.87 1.81
N VAL A 24 -6.17 -4.69 0.70
CA VAL A 24 -6.57 -3.36 0.20
C VAL A 24 -8.01 -3.41 -0.26
N ASN A 25 -8.83 -2.50 0.28
CA ASN A 25 -10.13 -2.14 -0.26
C ASN A 25 -10.13 -0.63 -0.45
N ALA A 26 -10.19 -0.18 -1.70
CA ALA A 26 -10.14 1.25 -2.00
C ALA A 26 -11.04 1.64 -3.16
N THR A 27 -11.55 2.87 -3.11
CA THR A 27 -12.32 3.49 -4.19
C THR A 27 -11.59 4.74 -4.67
N CYS A 28 -11.18 4.76 -5.93
CA CYS A 28 -10.53 5.93 -6.53
C CYS A 28 -11.55 6.84 -7.24
N PRO A 29 -11.23 8.14 -7.41
CA PRO A 29 -12.03 9.06 -8.21
C PRO A 29 -12.40 8.47 -9.57
N GLY A 30 -13.66 8.70 -9.98
CA GLY A 30 -14.22 8.07 -11.18
C GLY A 30 -14.82 6.68 -10.95
N GLY A 31 -14.96 6.24 -9.69
CA GLY A 31 -15.62 4.98 -9.33
C GLY A 31 -14.77 3.75 -9.65
N ILE A 32 -13.45 3.87 -9.56
CA ILE A 32 -12.53 2.75 -9.80
C ILE A 32 -12.39 2.00 -8.48
N GLU A 33 -12.87 0.76 -8.45
CA GLU A 33 -12.78 -0.11 -7.29
C GLU A 33 -11.48 -0.91 -7.34
N VAL A 34 -10.75 -0.93 -6.22
CA VAL A 34 -9.50 -1.67 -6.05
C VAL A 34 -9.66 -2.61 -4.87
N HIS A 35 -9.44 -3.89 -5.11
CA HIS A 35 -9.51 -4.93 -4.10
C HIS A 35 -8.28 -5.84 -4.18
N ALA A 36 -7.69 -6.17 -3.04
CA ALA A 36 -6.63 -7.17 -2.93
C ALA A 36 -6.77 -7.88 -1.58
N ASP A 37 -6.71 -9.21 -1.60
CA ASP A 37 -6.49 -10.00 -0.40
C ASP A 37 -5.00 -10.00 -0.04
N GLU A 38 -4.68 -10.20 1.24
CA GLU A 38 -3.29 -10.27 1.69
C GLU A 38 -2.51 -11.37 0.95
N GLY A 39 -1.44 -10.97 0.24
CA GLY A 39 -0.64 -11.87 -0.59
C GLY A 39 -1.35 -12.39 -1.85
N GLY A 40 -2.59 -11.98 -2.10
CA GLY A 40 -3.44 -12.43 -3.19
C GLY A 40 -3.31 -11.61 -4.48
N PRO A 41 -4.13 -11.94 -5.50
CA PRO A 41 -4.25 -11.12 -6.70
C PRO A 41 -4.91 -9.77 -6.39
N VAL A 42 -4.65 -8.78 -7.25
CA VAL A 42 -5.31 -7.47 -7.19
C VAL A 42 -6.37 -7.40 -8.26
N TYR A 43 -7.54 -6.86 -7.92
CA TYR A 43 -8.63 -6.59 -8.83
C TYR A 43 -8.83 -5.09 -8.99
N ILE A 44 -9.07 -4.66 -10.24
CA ILE A 44 -9.51 -3.32 -10.60
C ILE A 44 -10.87 -3.48 -11.27
N ASN A 45 -11.94 -2.90 -10.72
CA ASN A 45 -13.32 -3.04 -11.20
C ASN A 45 -13.73 -4.51 -11.40
N ALA A 46 -13.49 -5.34 -10.39
CA ALA A 46 -13.75 -6.79 -10.39
C ALA A 46 -12.99 -7.62 -11.45
N LYS A 47 -12.02 -7.04 -12.15
CA LYS A 47 -11.15 -7.77 -13.07
C LYS A 47 -9.74 -7.86 -12.51
N GLU A 48 -9.16 -9.05 -12.61
CA GLU A 48 -7.80 -9.27 -12.14
C GLU A 48 -6.81 -8.38 -12.91
N ALA A 49 -5.99 -7.66 -12.17
CA ALA A 49 -4.98 -6.75 -12.64
C ALA A 49 -3.60 -7.40 -12.55
N LYS A 50 -2.70 -6.98 -13.44
CA LYS A 50 -1.31 -7.43 -13.39
C LYS A 50 -0.58 -6.71 -12.27
N LEU A 51 -0.26 -7.43 -11.20
CA LEU A 51 0.54 -6.94 -10.10
C LEU A 51 2.04 -6.95 -10.43
N LYS A 52 2.74 -5.88 -10.09
CA LYS A 52 4.19 -5.77 -10.08
C LYS A 52 4.65 -5.25 -8.72
N LYS A 53 5.42 -6.07 -8.01
CA LYS A 53 6.13 -5.67 -6.80
C LYS A 53 7.43 -4.95 -7.19
N PHE A 54 7.63 -3.74 -6.67
CA PHE A 54 8.89 -2.99 -6.84
C PHE A 54 9.74 -3.04 -5.57
N SER A 55 9.10 -3.06 -4.40
CA SER A 55 9.71 -3.28 -3.10
C SER A 55 8.68 -3.86 -2.13
N ASP A 56 9.07 -4.18 -0.90
CA ASP A 56 8.13 -4.62 0.14
C ASP A 56 7.11 -3.54 0.54
N ALA A 57 7.42 -2.27 0.25
CA ALA A 57 6.57 -1.12 0.58
C ALA A 57 5.88 -0.48 -0.64
N TYR A 58 6.13 -0.95 -1.87
CA TYR A 58 5.57 -0.33 -3.08
C TYR A 58 5.23 -1.35 -4.18
N TYR A 59 3.99 -1.26 -4.65
CA TYR A 59 3.37 -2.17 -5.61
C TYR A 59 2.62 -1.37 -6.69
N GLU A 60 2.56 -1.90 -7.90
CA GLU A 60 1.67 -1.39 -8.95
C GLU A 60 0.75 -2.50 -9.47
N ALA A 61 -0.53 -2.22 -9.57
CA ALA A 61 -1.51 -3.05 -10.26
C ALA A 61 -1.95 -2.37 -11.56
N LYS A 62 -1.93 -3.10 -12.68
CA LYS A 62 -2.30 -2.57 -14.00
C LYS A 62 -3.43 -3.36 -14.62
N GLY A 63 -4.52 -2.69 -14.97
CA GLY A 63 -5.72 -3.28 -15.55
C GLY A 63 -6.62 -2.22 -16.17
N ASP A 64 -7.36 -2.57 -17.23
CA ASP A 64 -8.34 -1.70 -17.89
C ASP A 64 -7.87 -0.28 -18.29
N GLY A 65 -6.56 -0.10 -18.50
CA GLY A 65 -5.96 1.20 -18.84
C GLY A 65 -5.77 2.13 -17.63
N VAL A 66 -5.81 1.58 -16.42
CA VAL A 66 -5.48 2.23 -15.14
C VAL A 66 -4.24 1.56 -14.56
N THR A 67 -3.37 2.38 -13.97
CA THR A 67 -2.31 1.93 -13.07
C THR A 67 -2.67 2.40 -11.67
N VAL A 68 -2.73 1.46 -10.73
CA VAL A 68 -2.93 1.74 -9.31
C VAL A 68 -1.59 1.56 -8.61
N SER A 69 -1.19 2.55 -7.85
CA SER A 69 0.02 2.56 -7.02
C SER A 69 -0.39 2.36 -5.57
N ILE A 70 0.17 1.32 -4.93
CA ILE A 70 -0.11 0.94 -3.55
C ILE A 70 1.19 1.08 -2.76
N MET A 71 1.16 1.89 -1.72
CA MET A 71 2.30 2.18 -0.86
C MET A 71 1.98 1.81 0.59
N VAL A 72 2.90 1.11 1.25
CA VAL A 72 2.83 0.85 2.69
C VAL A 72 3.76 1.83 3.38
N ASN A 73 3.20 2.67 4.25
CA ASN A 73 3.96 3.64 5.02
C ASN A 73 4.69 2.96 6.20
N PRO A 74 5.69 3.63 6.80
CA PRO A 74 6.40 3.09 7.97
C PRO A 74 5.52 2.87 9.20
N ASP A 75 4.36 3.53 9.29
CA ASP A 75 3.35 3.36 10.32
C ASP A 75 2.31 2.28 9.96
N GLU A 76 2.60 1.47 8.94
CA GLU A 76 1.76 0.38 8.42
C GLU A 76 0.47 0.84 7.72
N SER A 77 0.21 2.15 7.65
CA SER A 77 -0.91 2.67 6.87
C SER A 77 -0.70 2.47 5.37
N VAL A 78 -1.79 2.21 4.64
CA VAL A 78 -1.74 2.00 3.19
C VAL A 78 -2.22 3.25 2.46
N GLY A 79 -1.37 3.76 1.56
CA GLY A 79 -1.72 4.79 0.60
C GLY A 79 -2.01 4.20 -0.77
N VAL A 80 -3.12 4.58 -1.40
CA VAL A 80 -3.48 4.14 -2.74
C VAL A 80 -3.72 5.34 -3.64
N SER A 81 -3.14 5.31 -4.83
CA SER A 81 -3.39 6.33 -5.88
C SER A 81 -3.52 5.68 -7.24
N TYR A 82 -4.07 6.40 -8.21
CA TYR A 82 -4.25 5.89 -9.57
C TYR A 82 -3.80 6.87 -10.64
N THR A 83 -3.45 6.31 -11.80
CA THR A 83 -3.26 7.03 -13.05
C THR A 83 -4.00 6.29 -14.16
N GLY A 84 -4.91 6.98 -14.83
CA GLY A 84 -5.68 6.48 -15.96
C GLY A 84 -5.33 7.19 -17.28
N LYS A 85 -6.11 6.87 -18.32
CA LYS A 85 -6.02 7.51 -19.63
C LYS A 85 -6.23 9.03 -19.54
N GLY A 86 -5.63 9.76 -20.48
CA GLY A 86 -5.80 11.22 -20.56
C GLY A 86 -5.22 12.00 -19.37
N ARG A 87 -4.26 11.41 -18.63
CA ARG A 87 -3.68 11.96 -17.39
C ARG A 87 -4.67 12.07 -16.22
N ALA A 88 -5.81 11.36 -16.25
CA ALA A 88 -6.65 11.23 -15.07
C ALA A 88 -5.83 10.62 -13.92
N ASN A 89 -5.85 11.23 -12.74
CA ASN A 89 -5.10 10.75 -11.58
C ASN A 89 -5.73 11.27 -10.28
N GLY A 90 -5.39 10.62 -9.18
CA GLY A 90 -5.85 11.03 -7.85
C GLY A 90 -5.49 10.01 -6.77
N VAL A 91 -5.81 10.36 -5.53
CA VAL A 91 -5.69 9.49 -4.35
C VAL A 91 -7.01 8.77 -4.15
N CYS A 92 -6.94 7.49 -3.80
CA CYS A 92 -8.12 6.66 -3.54
C CYS A 92 -8.48 6.72 -2.06
N GLU A 93 -9.77 6.62 -1.76
CA GLU A 93 -10.27 6.42 -0.41
C GLU A 93 -10.06 4.96 -0.03
N VAL A 94 -9.29 4.69 1.01
CA VAL A 94 -9.03 3.34 1.52
C VAL A 94 -10.04 3.09 2.63
N ALA A 95 -10.78 1.99 2.55
CA ALA A 95 -11.67 1.57 3.62
C ALA A 95 -10.84 1.21 4.86
N GLU A 96 -11.28 1.64 6.03
CA GLU A 96 -10.69 1.22 7.29
C GLU A 96 -10.76 -0.31 7.42
N GLN A 97 -9.67 -0.90 7.90
CA GLN A 97 -9.58 -2.32 8.20
C GLN A 97 -9.96 -2.48 9.68
N ASP A 98 -11.22 -2.78 9.96
CA ASP A 98 -11.74 -3.10 11.31
C ASP A 98 -11.27 -4.49 11.81
#